data_AF-A0A328BPG2-F1
#
_entry.id   AF-A0A328BPG2-F1
#
_cell.length_a   1.000
_cell.length_b   1.000
_cell.length_c   1.000
_cell.angle_alpha   90.00
_cell.angle_beta   90.00
_cell.angle_gamma   90.00
#
_symmetry.space_group_name_H-M   'P 1'
#
loop_
_entity.id
_entity.type
_entity.pdbx_description
1 polymer ?
#
loop_
_entity_poly.entity_id
_entity_poly.type
_entity_poly.pdbx_seq_one_letter_code
_entity_poly.pdbx_strand_id
1 'polypeptide(L)'
;MVVAFADVALPEVARFARVGLEIWLFGLALIVGWRLLVEGDAFRGLLASRIGAGIEPDRLQLLVASVSGAIVYAASAVQAVQQGASRMPDVPDALITVLATSQAIYLAGKISRRHS
;
A
#
# COMPACT_ATOMS: atom_id res chain seq x y z
N MET A 1 22.60 0.86 38.86
CA MET A 1 21.21 0.37 38.91
C MET A 1 20.28 1.34 38.17
N VAL A 2 20.47 1.53 36.85
CA VAL A 2 19.63 2.41 36.00
C VAL A 2 19.30 1.75 34.64
N VAL A 3 19.97 0.66 34.28
CA VAL A 3 19.85 0.03 32.94
C VAL A 3 18.60 -0.85 32.79
N ALA A 4 18.04 -1.38 33.88
CA ALA A 4 16.93 -2.35 33.80
C ALA A 4 15.56 -1.76 33.40
N PHE A 5 15.35 -0.44 33.53
CA PHE A 5 14.07 0.19 33.16
C PHE A 5 13.96 0.51 31.67
N ALA A 6 15.09 0.71 30.97
CA ALA A 6 15.11 1.02 29.55
C ALA A 6 14.71 -0.23 28.72
N ASP A 7 15.22 -1.40 29.09
CA ASP A 7 14.93 -2.67 28.38
C ASP A 7 13.49 -3.14 28.51
N VAL A 8 12.75 -2.72 29.56
CA VAL A 8 11.33 -3.06 29.76
C VAL A 8 10.41 -2.03 29.08
N ALA A 9 10.80 -0.76 29.02
CA ALA A 9 10.01 0.30 28.40
C ALA A 9 10.01 0.22 26.86
N LEU A 10 11.15 -0.15 26.24
CA LEU A 10 11.28 -0.30 24.78
C LEU A 10 10.31 -1.32 24.16
N PRO A 11 10.15 -2.56 24.69
CA PRO A 11 9.23 -3.55 24.11
C PRO A 11 7.76 -3.20 24.33
N GLU A 12 7.41 -2.56 25.45
CA GLU A 12 6.04 -2.14 25.72
C GLU A 12 5.61 -0.99 24.79
N VAL A 13 6.47 0.01 24.58
CA VAL A 13 6.22 1.09 23.61
C VAL A 13 6.14 0.53 22.19
N ALA A 14 7.02 -0.40 21.82
CA ALA A 14 6.98 -1.06 20.52
C ALA A 14 5.68 -1.87 20.32
N ARG A 15 5.18 -2.54 21.37
CA ARG A 15 3.91 -3.28 21.34
C ARG A 15 2.72 -2.35 21.16
N PHE A 16 2.67 -1.25 21.91
CA PHE A 16 1.60 -0.24 21.77
C PHE A 16 1.63 0.43 20.39
N ALA A 17 2.81 0.79 19.90
CA ALA A 17 2.98 1.36 18.57
C ALA A 17 2.53 0.37 17.48
N ARG A 18 2.88 -0.91 17.62
CA ARG A 18 2.46 -1.97 16.69
C ARG A 18 0.95 -2.14 16.68
N VAL A 19 0.32 -2.32 17.83
CA VAL A 19 -1.15 -2.50 17.93
C VAL A 19 -1.89 -1.25 17.45
N GLY A 20 -1.40 -0.06 17.81
CA GLY A 20 -1.96 1.20 17.33
C GLY A 20 -1.87 1.33 15.82
N LEU A 21 -0.72 0.98 15.23
CA LEU A 21 -0.54 0.97 13.78
C LEU A 21 -1.45 -0.06 13.10
N GLU A 22 -1.57 -1.27 13.66
CA GLU A 22 -2.46 -2.32 13.15
C GLU A 22 -3.91 -1.86 13.15
N ILE A 23 -4.42 -1.32 14.26
CA ILE A 23 -5.79 -0.79 14.36
C ILE A 23 -6.02 0.34 13.37
N TRP A 24 -5.05 1.26 13.24
CA TRP A 24 -5.15 2.38 12.32
C TRP A 24 -5.18 1.94 10.85
N LEU A 25 -4.30 1.02 10.46
CA LEU A 25 -4.28 0.44 9.12
C LEU A 25 -5.56 -0.34 8.83
N PHE A 26 -6.06 -1.11 9.80
CA PHE A 26 -7.31 -1.86 9.65
C PHE A 26 -8.51 -0.93 9.50
N GLY A 27 -8.55 0.16 10.28
CA GLY A 27 -9.57 1.20 10.17
C GLY A 27 -9.56 1.88 8.80
N LEU A 28 -8.37 2.23 8.28
CA LEU A 28 -8.24 2.78 6.94
C LEU A 28 -8.68 1.79 5.86
N ALA A 29 -8.25 0.53 5.96
CA ALA A 29 -8.63 -0.51 5.01
C ALA A 29 -10.15 -0.72 5.01
N LEU A 30 -10.78 -0.71 6.19
CA LEU A 30 -12.23 -0.84 6.34
C LEU A 30 -12.97 0.35 5.73
N ILE A 31 -12.52 1.59 6.00
CA ILE A 31 -13.12 2.81 5.43
C ILE A 31 -13.00 2.80 3.90
N VAL A 32 -11.80 2.50 3.38
CA VAL A 32 -11.55 2.46 1.93
C VAL A 32 -12.38 1.36 1.29
N GLY A 33 -12.38 0.15 1.85
CA GLY A 33 -13.17 -0.98 1.35
C GLY A 33 -14.67 -0.69 1.38
N TRP A 34 -15.17 -0.15 2.50
CA TRP A 34 -16.57 0.25 2.64
C TRP A 34 -16.96 1.29 1.58
N ARG A 35 -16.11 2.30 1.39
CA ARG A 35 -16.37 3.36 0.41
C ARG A 35 -16.33 2.85 -1.03
N LEU A 36 -15.45 1.91 -1.34
CA LEU A 36 -15.42 1.23 -2.65
C LEU A 36 -16.69 0.40 -2.91
N LEU A 37 -17.25 -0.24 -1.87
CA LEU A 37 -18.45 -1.08 -1.99
C LEU A 37 -19.75 -0.28 -2.04
N VAL A 38 -19.83 0.82 -1.30
CA VAL A 38 -21.07 1.61 -1.15
C VAL A 38 -21.14 2.79 -2.14
N GLU A 39 -20.01 3.42 -2.45
CA GLU A 39 -19.95 4.56 -3.37
C GLU A 39 -19.33 4.13 -4.71
N GLY A 40 -20.14 3.58 -5.61
CA GLY A 40 -19.70 3.28 -6.99
C GLY A 40 -19.13 4.52 -7.73
N ASP A 41 -19.59 5.71 -7.34
CA ASP A 41 -19.08 6.98 -7.85
C ASP A 41 -17.75 7.41 -7.24
N ALA A 42 -17.35 6.88 -6.07
CA ALA A 42 -16.02 7.14 -5.51
C ALA A 42 -14.92 6.50 -6.38
N PHE A 43 -15.20 5.34 -6.97
CA PHE A 43 -14.31 4.70 -7.93
C PHE A 43 -14.20 5.52 -9.22
N ARG A 44 -15.33 6.04 -9.72
CA ARG A 44 -15.33 6.98 -10.85
C ARG A 44 -14.62 8.28 -10.51
N GLY A 45 -14.76 8.83 -9.30
CA GLY A 45 -14.06 10.03 -8.84
C GLY A 45 -12.56 9.84 -8.60
N LEU A 46 -12.14 8.62 -8.24
CA LEU A 46 -10.73 8.22 -8.18
C LEU A 46 -10.08 8.20 -9.56
N LEU A 47 -10.83 7.76 -10.56
CA LEU A 47 -10.37 7.63 -11.94
C LEU A 47 -10.67 8.86 -12.80
N ALA A 48 -11.57 9.74 -12.38
CA ALA A 48 -11.98 10.90 -13.14
C ALA A 48 -10.85 11.94 -13.21
N SER A 49 -10.62 12.42 -14.43
CA SER A 49 -9.75 13.56 -14.68
C SER A 49 -10.26 14.80 -13.92
N ARG A 50 -9.37 15.51 -13.22
CA ARG A 50 -9.70 16.80 -12.59
C ARG A 50 -9.82 17.94 -13.61
N ILE A 51 -9.41 17.73 -14.86
CA ILE A 51 -9.26 18.78 -15.89
C ILE A 51 -10.17 18.49 -17.11
N GLY A 52 -10.96 17.42 -17.12
CA GLY A 52 -11.90 17.13 -18.22
C GLY A 52 -12.83 15.94 -17.96
N ALA A 53 -13.76 15.70 -18.89
CA ALA A 53 -14.65 14.54 -18.85
C ALA A 53 -13.92 13.29 -19.37
N GLY A 54 -13.45 12.42 -18.48
CA GLY A 54 -12.80 11.16 -18.86
C GLY A 54 -12.04 10.48 -17.73
N ILE A 55 -11.63 9.24 -17.96
CA ILE A 55 -10.77 8.47 -17.06
C ILE A 55 -9.31 8.90 -17.28
N GLU A 56 -8.61 9.27 -16.22
CA GLU A 56 -7.18 9.58 -16.23
C GLU A 56 -6.37 8.27 -16.23
N PRO A 57 -5.72 7.89 -17.34
CA PRO A 57 -5.09 6.56 -17.49
C PRO A 57 -4.01 6.32 -16.44
N ASP A 58 -3.31 7.38 -16.07
CA ASP A 58 -2.26 7.37 -15.04
C ASP A 58 -2.78 6.92 -13.67
N ARG A 59 -4.01 7.33 -13.30
CA ARG A 59 -4.62 6.94 -12.02
C ARG A 59 -5.06 5.49 -12.03
N LEU A 60 -5.56 5.02 -13.17
CA LEU A 60 -5.88 3.62 -13.37
C LEU A 60 -4.63 2.75 -13.23
N GLN A 61 -3.51 3.15 -13.86
CA GLN A 61 -2.25 2.44 -13.75
C GLN A 61 -1.75 2.39 -12.29
N LEU A 62 -1.78 3.52 -11.57
CA LEU A 62 -1.39 3.57 -10.15
C LEU A 62 -2.28 2.68 -9.28
N LEU A 63 -3.59 2.70 -9.51
CA LEU A 63 -4.54 1.89 -8.76
C LEU A 63 -4.32 0.40 -9.03
N VAL A 64 -4.20 0.01 -10.30
CA VAL A 64 -3.95 -1.37 -10.69
C VAL A 64 -2.61 -1.85 -10.13
N ALA A 65 -1.54 -1.08 -10.28
CA ALA A 65 -0.22 -1.43 -9.74
C ALA A 65 -0.26 -1.60 -8.21
N SER A 66 -0.95 -0.71 -7.50
CA SER A 66 -1.07 -0.78 -6.03
C SER A 66 -1.90 -1.98 -5.59
N VAL A 67 -3.06 -2.22 -6.22
CA VAL A 67 -3.94 -3.34 -5.88
C VAL A 67 -3.28 -4.68 -6.21
N SER A 68 -2.70 -4.81 -7.41
CA SER A 68 -1.97 -6.02 -7.81
C SER A 68 -0.78 -6.29 -6.89
N GLY A 69 0.01 -5.26 -6.54
CA GLY A 69 1.10 -5.39 -5.59
C GLY A 69 0.63 -5.84 -4.20
N ALA A 70 -0.46 -5.26 -3.70
CA ALA A 70 -1.04 -5.64 -2.42
C ALA A 70 -1.56 -7.10 -2.41
N ILE A 71 -2.23 -7.54 -3.49
CA ILE A 71 -2.71 -8.91 -3.62
C ILE A 71 -1.55 -9.91 -3.64
N VAL A 72 -0.51 -9.64 -4.44
CA VAL A 72 0.66 -10.52 -4.54
C VAL A 72 1.38 -10.62 -3.19
N TYR A 73 1.57 -9.50 -2.50
CA TYR A 73 2.18 -9.51 -1.19
C TYR A 73 1.31 -10.22 -0.15
N ALA A 74 -0.01 -9.98 -0.13
CA ALA A 74 -0.94 -10.68 0.75
C ALA A 74 -0.92 -12.20 0.51
N ALA A 75 -0.87 -12.64 -0.75
CA ALA A 75 -0.75 -14.06 -1.10
C ALA A 75 0.57 -14.65 -0.58
N SER A 76 1.69 -13.94 -0.72
CA SER A 76 2.98 -14.37 -0.16
C SER A 76 2.96 -14.46 1.36
N ALA A 77 2.27 -13.54 2.04
CA ALA A 77 2.10 -13.56 3.49
C ALA A 77 1.28 -14.77 3.94
N VAL A 78 0.17 -15.08 3.26
CA VAL A 78 -0.63 -16.28 3.53
C VAL A 78 0.19 -17.54 3.32
N GLN A 79 0.98 -17.61 2.25
CA GLN A 79 1.84 -18.76 1.97
C GLN A 79 2.95 -18.92 3.03
N ALA A 80 3.55 -17.82 3.48
CA ALA A 80 4.55 -17.84 4.54
C ALA A 80 3.97 -18.32 5.88
N VAL A 81 2.75 -17.89 6.22
CA VAL A 81 2.04 -18.38 7.42
C VAL A 81 1.76 -19.88 7.33
N GLN A 82 1.32 -20.39 6.17
CA GLN A 82 1.11 -21.82 5.95
C GLN A 82 2.40 -22.65 6.09
N GLN A 83 3.56 -22.05 5.80
CA GLN A 83 4.88 -22.66 5.95
C GLN A 83 5.44 -22.54 7.39
N GLY A 84 4.67 -22.00 8.33
CA GLY A 84 5.06 -21.88 9.73
C GLY A 84 5.97 -20.67 10.02
N ALA A 85 6.06 -19.69 9.11
CA ALA A 85 6.83 -18.49 9.36
C ALA A 85 6.20 -17.66 10.48
N SER A 86 6.98 -17.33 11.51
CA SER A 86 6.56 -16.46 12.62
C SER A 86 6.72 -14.97 12.32
N ARG A 87 7.19 -14.62 11.11
CA ARG A 87 7.41 -13.25 10.65
C ARG A 87 6.77 -13.04 9.28
N MET A 88 6.38 -11.80 8.99
CA MET A 88 5.99 -11.43 7.63
C MET A 88 7.13 -11.73 6.65
N PRO A 89 6.81 -12.21 5.43
CA PRO A 89 7.82 -12.42 4.41
C PRO A 89 8.43 -11.08 4.01
N ASP A 90 9.73 -11.09 3.74
CA ASP A 90 10.41 -9.94 3.15
C ASP A 90 9.77 -9.60 1.79
N VAL A 91 9.72 -8.32 1.46
CA VAL A 91 9.11 -7.89 0.19
C VAL A 91 9.96 -8.42 -0.97
N PRO A 92 9.39 -9.17 -1.94
CA PRO A 92 10.17 -9.73 -3.04
C PRO A 92 10.79 -8.64 -3.91
N ASP A 93 12.07 -8.79 -4.27
CA ASP A 93 12.78 -7.85 -5.16
C ASP A 93 12.08 -7.65 -6.50
N ALA A 94 11.41 -8.69 -7.00
CA ALA A 94 10.60 -8.61 -8.21
C ALA A 94 9.46 -7.59 -8.08
N LEU A 95 8.81 -7.52 -6.92
CA LEU A 95 7.72 -6.59 -6.66
C LEU A 95 8.25 -5.15 -6.62
N ILE A 96 9.39 -4.94 -5.96
CA ILE A 96 10.09 -3.65 -5.91
C ILE A 96 10.48 -3.20 -7.32
N THR A 97 11.06 -4.11 -8.12
CA THR A 97 11.51 -3.83 -9.49
C THR A 97 10.34 -3.44 -10.40
N VAL A 98 9.22 -4.15 -10.32
CA VAL A 98 8.01 -3.85 -11.09
C VAL A 98 7.44 -2.48 -10.71
N LEU A 99 7.33 -2.19 -9.42
CA LEU A 99 6.86 -0.88 -8.94
C LEU A 99 7.79 0.25 -9.37
N ALA A 100 9.10 0.09 -9.19
CA ALA A 100 10.10 1.08 -9.60
C ALA A 100 10.03 1.35 -11.11
N THR A 101 9.91 0.30 -11.92
CA THR A 101 9.79 0.40 -13.38
C THR A 101 8.49 1.12 -13.78
N SER A 102 7.36 0.76 -13.16
CA SER A 102 6.08 1.42 -13.43
C SER A 102 6.14 2.92 -13.12
N GLN A 103 6.77 3.31 -12.00
CA GLN A 103 6.92 4.71 -11.61
C GLN A 103 7.91 5.47 -12.51
N ALA A 104 8.98 4.82 -12.97
CA ALA A 104 9.93 5.40 -13.91
C ALA A 104 9.27 5.68 -15.27
N ILE A 105 8.47 4.74 -15.79
CA ILE A 105 7.70 4.91 -17.03
C ILE A 105 6.67 6.04 -16.86
N TYR A 106 5.97 6.09 -15.72
CA TYR A 106 5.02 7.16 -15.40
C TYR A 106 5.70 8.55 -15.41
N LEU A 107 6.85 8.69 -14.73
CA LEU A 107 7.60 9.94 -14.69
C LEU A 107 8.11 10.34 -16.07
N ALA A 108 8.63 9.39 -16.86
CA ALA A 108 9.08 9.63 -18.22
C ALA A 108 7.94 10.14 -19.12
N GLY A 109 6.76 9.50 -19.06
CA GLY A 109 5.58 9.93 -19.81
C GLY A 109 5.08 11.31 -19.38
N LYS A 110 5.11 11.61 -18.08
CA LYS A 110 4.72 12.92 -17.55
C LYS A 110 5.67 14.05 -17.97
N ILE A 111 6.99 13.78 -17.97
CA ILE A 111 7.99 14.74 -18.43
C ILE A 111 7.82 14.98 -19.94
N SER A 112 7.62 13.92 -20.73
CA SER A 112 7.40 14.03 -22.18
C SER A 112 6.19 14.90 -22.54
N ARG A 113 5.07 14.77 -21.81
CA ARG A 113 3.86 15.59 -22.03
C ARG A 113 4.00 17.05 -21.59
N ARG A 114 4.99 17.36 -20.74
CA ARG A 114 5.22 18.73 -20.23
C ARG A 114 6.06 19.58 -21.17
N HIS A 115 6.74 18.95 -22.13
CA HIS A 115 7.61 19.58 -23.12
C HIS A 115 7.07 19.54 -24.56
N SER A 116 5.86 18.99 -24.76
CA SER A 116 5.10 19.05 -26.02
C SER A 116 4.00 20.09 -25.95
#